data_AF-A0A1I4D9M2-F1
#
_entry.id   AF-A0A1I4D9M2-F1
#
_cell.length_a   1.000
_cell.length_b   1.000
_cell.length_c   1.000
_cell.angle_alpha   90.00
_cell.angle_beta   90.00
_cell.angle_gamma   90.00
#
_symmetry.space_group_name_H-M   'P 1'
#
loop_
_entity.id
_entity.type
_entity.pdbx_description
1 polymer ?
#
loop_
_entity_poly.entity_id
_entity_poly.type
_entity_poly.pdbx_seq_one_letter_code
_entity_poly.pdbx_strand_id
1 'polypeptide(L)'
;MPKGIGASAPISNTPSDQAFSARRRARPPVSERGRSVRRATSPTSRFSKIAHRWSRDERLSWKARGLLAWLNSHAPGFRISEKRIICAAPDGRDATRTAIRELES
;
A
#
# COMPACT_ATOMS: atom_id res chain seq x y z
N MET A 1 52.22 8.16 58.61
CA MET A 1 51.90 9.01 57.44
C MET A 1 52.08 8.18 56.17
N PRO A 2 50.99 7.71 55.53
CA PRO A 2 50.98 7.53 54.08
C PRO A 2 49.78 8.25 53.44
N LYS A 3 50.05 8.95 52.34
CA LYS A 3 49.08 9.67 51.50
C LYS A 3 48.62 8.75 50.35
N GLY A 4 47.36 8.88 49.93
CA GLY A 4 46.98 8.64 48.52
C GLY A 4 45.99 7.50 48.22
N ILE A 5 44.74 7.71 48.63
CA ILE A 5 43.47 7.41 47.91
C ILE A 5 43.55 7.14 46.39
N GLY A 6 42.73 6.19 45.89
CA GLY A 6 42.15 6.31 44.55
C GLY A 6 41.83 5.04 43.75
N ALA A 7 40.53 4.74 43.65
CA ALA A 7 39.82 4.17 42.50
C ALA A 7 40.10 2.70 42.06
N SER A 8 39.13 1.84 42.38
CA SER A 8 38.87 0.56 41.72
C SER A 8 38.82 0.69 40.20
N ALA A 9 39.36 -0.32 39.52
CA ALA A 9 39.37 -0.47 38.08
C ALA A 9 37.98 -0.30 37.44
N PRO A 10 37.85 0.36 36.27
CA PRO A 10 36.60 0.41 35.54
C PRO A 10 36.29 -0.98 34.96
N ILE A 11 35.28 -1.64 35.51
CA ILE A 11 34.60 -2.75 34.84
C ILE A 11 33.80 -2.11 33.70
N SER A 12 34.40 -2.09 32.51
CA SER A 12 33.72 -1.68 31.28
C SER A 12 32.63 -2.71 30.96
N ASN A 13 31.38 -2.39 31.32
CA ASN A 13 30.20 -3.04 30.75
C ASN A 13 29.81 -2.30 29.47
N THR A 14 30.41 -2.71 28.35
CA THR A 14 29.92 -2.37 27.01
C THR A 14 29.56 -3.69 26.30
N PRO A 15 28.36 -3.80 25.72
CA PRO A 15 27.74 -5.08 25.41
C PRO A 15 28.39 -5.72 24.18
N SER A 16 28.66 -7.03 24.26
CA SER A 16 29.10 -7.87 23.14
C SER A 16 28.03 -7.94 22.06
N ASP A 17 28.02 -6.92 21.19
CA ASP A 17 27.27 -6.83 19.94
C ASP A 17 27.86 -7.76 18.84
N GLN A 18 28.40 -8.91 19.24
CA GLN A 18 29.14 -9.82 18.38
C GLN A 18 28.82 -11.28 18.69
N ALA A 19 27.54 -11.67 18.65
CA ALA A 19 27.19 -13.09 18.70
C ALA A 19 25.90 -13.48 17.96
N PHE A 20 25.30 -12.59 17.15
CA PHE A 20 24.04 -12.88 16.44
C PHE A 20 24.16 -12.92 14.91
N SER A 21 25.33 -13.29 14.37
CA SER A 21 25.55 -13.35 12.91
C SER A 21 25.78 -14.75 12.33
N ALA A 22 25.59 -15.83 13.08
CA ALA A 22 26.06 -17.16 12.64
C ALA A 22 24.98 -18.20 12.29
N ARG A 23 23.70 -17.84 12.07
CA ARG A 23 22.68 -18.80 11.58
C ARG A 23 21.64 -18.20 10.62
N ARG A 24 22.06 -17.44 9.60
CA ARG A 24 21.25 -17.32 8.38
C ARG A 24 21.64 -18.49 7.48
N ARG A 25 20.86 -19.58 7.52
CA ARG A 25 20.95 -20.61 6.48
C ARG A 25 20.82 -19.90 5.14
N ALA A 26 21.82 -20.05 4.28
CA ALA A 26 21.82 -19.47 2.94
C ALA A 26 20.51 -19.87 2.24
N ARG A 27 19.71 -18.87 1.88
CA ARG A 27 18.54 -19.08 1.04
C ARG A 27 19.05 -19.72 -0.26
N PRO A 28 18.51 -20.88 -0.70
CA PRO A 28 18.96 -21.47 -1.95
C PRO A 28 18.78 -20.44 -3.08
N PRO A 29 19.68 -20.39 -4.08
CA PRO A 29 19.47 -19.55 -5.24
C PRO A 29 18.13 -19.96 -5.86
N VAL A 30 17.20 -19.02 -5.97
CA VAL A 30 16.01 -19.21 -6.80
C VAL A 30 16.54 -19.69 -8.14
N SER A 31 16.09 -20.87 -8.58
CA SER A 31 16.49 -21.37 -9.89
C SER A 31 16.12 -20.30 -10.92
N GLU A 32 17.12 -19.81 -11.66
CA GLU A 32 16.94 -18.76 -12.68
C GLU A 32 16.02 -19.17 -13.83
N ARG A 33 15.53 -20.42 -13.82
CA ARG A 33 14.46 -20.92 -14.70
C ARG A 33 13.11 -21.05 -14.00
N GLY A 34 12.85 -20.23 -12.99
CA GLY A 34 11.49 -19.89 -12.59
C GLY A 34 10.82 -19.15 -13.75
N ARG A 35 9.66 -19.63 -14.20
CA ARG A 35 8.89 -19.07 -15.33
C ARG A 35 8.63 -17.57 -15.08
N SER A 36 9.49 -16.71 -15.61
CA SER A 36 9.40 -15.26 -15.38
C SER A 36 8.31 -14.69 -16.28
N VAL A 37 7.18 -14.31 -15.71
CA VAL A 37 6.15 -13.58 -16.45
C VAL A 37 6.64 -12.14 -16.61
N ARG A 38 7.06 -11.79 -17.83
CA ARG A 38 7.34 -10.38 -18.16
C ARG A 38 6.02 -9.63 -18.13
N ARG A 39 5.92 -8.62 -17.27
CA ARG A 39 4.80 -7.68 -17.29
C ARG A 39 4.86 -6.92 -18.61
N ALA A 40 3.80 -6.98 -19.41
CA ALA A 40 3.69 -6.17 -20.62
C ALA A 40 3.81 -4.67 -20.28
N THR A 41 4.36 -3.88 -21.20
CA THR A 41 4.36 -2.41 -21.09
C THR A 41 2.93 -1.94 -20.92
N SER A 42 2.62 -1.34 -19.77
CA SER A 42 1.31 -0.75 -19.54
C SER A 42 1.13 0.34 -20.58
N PRO A 43 0.02 0.35 -21.34
CA PRO A 43 -0.25 1.44 -22.24
C PRO A 43 -0.28 2.76 -21.45
N THR A 44 0.36 3.77 -22.01
CA THR A 44 0.75 5.00 -21.29
C THR A 44 -0.35 6.06 -21.27
N SER A 45 -1.41 5.91 -22.07
CA SER A 45 -2.52 6.86 -22.19
C SER A 45 -3.85 6.14 -22.38
N ARG A 46 -4.97 6.76 -21.95
CA ARG A 46 -6.35 6.20 -22.00
C ARG A 46 -6.65 5.06 -21.03
N PHE A 47 -5.87 4.91 -19.96
CA PHE A 47 -6.11 3.93 -18.89
C PHE A 47 -6.06 4.64 -17.54
N SER A 48 -6.89 4.18 -16.60
CA SER A 48 -6.86 4.64 -15.21
C SER A 48 -6.08 3.65 -14.36
N LYS A 49 -5.00 4.11 -13.72
CA LYS A 49 -4.31 3.30 -12.72
C LYS A 49 -5.09 3.35 -11.42
N ILE A 50 -5.52 2.20 -10.94
CA ILE A 50 -6.24 2.05 -9.66
C ILE A 50 -5.31 1.34 -8.69
N ALA A 51 -5.13 1.91 -7.49
CA ALA A 51 -4.34 1.27 -6.45
C ALA A 51 -5.02 -0.04 -6.00
N HIS A 52 -4.24 -1.09 -5.73
CA HIS A 52 -4.80 -2.37 -5.26
C HIS A 52 -5.66 -2.20 -4.01
N ARG A 53 -5.29 -1.29 -3.10
CA ARG A 53 -6.08 -0.99 -1.90
C ARG A 53 -7.51 -0.56 -2.20
N TRP A 54 -7.72 0.22 -3.26
CA TRP A 54 -9.05 0.68 -3.69
C TRP A 54 -9.84 -0.42 -4.37
N SER A 55 -9.17 -1.23 -5.20
CA SER A 55 -9.83 -2.34 -5.89
C SER A 55 -10.21 -3.49 -4.94
N ARG A 56 -9.52 -3.61 -3.80
CA ARG A 56 -9.69 -4.71 -2.83
C ARG A 56 -10.34 -4.25 -1.53
N ASP A 57 -10.89 -3.04 -1.49
CA ASP A 57 -11.54 -2.53 -0.30
C ASP A 57 -12.86 -3.30 -0.05
N GLU A 58 -12.84 -4.19 0.94
CA GLU A 58 -13.96 -5.06 1.30
C GLU A 58 -15.16 -4.29 1.86
N ARG A 59 -14.97 -3.06 2.34
CA ARG A 59 -16.07 -2.19 2.79
C ARG A 59 -16.93 -1.68 1.63
N LEU A 60 -16.35 -1.59 0.44
CA LEU A 60 -17.02 -1.09 -0.75
C LEU A 60 -17.70 -2.21 -1.51
N SER A 61 -18.97 -2.00 -1.86
CA SER A 61 -19.67 -2.82 -2.83
C SER A 61 -18.96 -2.79 -4.19
N TRP A 62 -19.18 -3.81 -5.01
CA TRP A 62 -18.69 -3.83 -6.39
C TRP A 62 -19.11 -2.60 -7.19
N LYS A 63 -20.31 -2.07 -6.90
CA LYS A 63 -20.82 -0.84 -7.51
C LYS A 63 -20.03 0.39 -7.07
N ALA A 64 -19.76 0.56 -5.77
CA ALA A 64 -18.94 1.66 -5.27
C ALA A 64 -17.51 1.60 -5.82
N ARG A 65 -16.90 0.41 -5.90
CA ARG A 65 -15.59 0.21 -6.54
C ARG A 65 -15.59 0.62 -8.02
N GLY A 66 -16.65 0.26 -8.76
CA GLY A 66 -16.82 0.68 -10.15
C GLY A 66 -17.01 2.19 -10.31
N LEU A 67 -17.78 2.81 -9.41
CA LEU A 67 -17.96 4.27 -9.38
C LEU A 67 -16.64 4.98 -9.10
N LEU A 68 -15.87 4.51 -8.12
CA LEU A 68 -14.53 5.04 -7.82
C LEU A 68 -13.58 4.95 -9.02
N ALA A 69 -13.59 3.81 -9.72
CA ALA A 69 -12.81 3.61 -10.93
C ALA A 69 -13.17 4.63 -12.03
N TRP A 70 -14.47 4.87 -12.23
CA TRP A 70 -14.95 5.83 -13.20
C TRP A 70 -14.62 7.27 -12.82
N LEU A 71 -14.79 7.66 -11.55
CA LEU A 71 -14.39 8.98 -11.05
C LEU A 71 -12.90 9.23 -11.27
N ASN A 72 -12.05 8.26 -10.94
CA ASN A 72 -10.59 8.33 -11.11
C ASN A 72 -10.13 8.39 -12.58
N SER A 73 -11.02 8.09 -13.54
CA SER A 73 -10.71 8.18 -14.97
C SER A 73 -10.76 9.59 -15.55
N HIS A 74 -11.32 10.54 -14.81
CA HIS A 74 -11.42 11.92 -15.23
C HIS A 74 -10.10 12.67 -15.01
N ALA A 75 -9.88 13.71 -15.83
CA ALA A 75 -8.72 14.58 -15.66
C ALA A 75 -8.78 15.35 -14.32
N PRO A 76 -7.62 15.71 -13.73
CA PRO A 76 -7.58 16.59 -12.58
C PRO A 76 -8.37 17.89 -12.81
N GLY A 77 -9.15 18.31 -11.81
CA GLY A 77 -10.03 19.49 -11.91
C GLY A 77 -11.39 19.22 -12.56
N PHE A 78 -11.68 17.98 -12.96
CA PHE A 78 -13.02 17.60 -13.40
C PHE A 78 -14.04 17.79 -12.27
N ARG A 79 -15.07 18.60 -12.54
CA ARG A 79 -16.16 18.84 -11.59
C ARG A 79 -17.31 17.91 -11.92
N ILE A 80 -17.76 17.18 -10.90
CA ILE A 80 -18.92 16.31 -11.01
C ILE A 80 -19.89 16.55 -9.86
N SER A 81 -21.19 16.43 -10.13
CA SER A 81 -22.26 16.51 -9.14
C SER A 81 -22.98 15.17 -9.03
N GLU A 82 -23.60 14.91 -7.88
CA GLU A 82 -24.42 13.70 -7.65
C GLU A 82 -25.46 13.51 -8.77
N LYS A 83 -26.15 14.58 -9.17
CA LYS A 83 -27.12 14.56 -10.28
C LYS A 83 -26.49 14.03 -11.57
N ARG A 84 -25.26 14.47 -11.90
CA ARG A 84 -24.56 14.04 -13.11
C ARG A 84 -24.14 12.57 -13.03
N ILE A 85 -23.74 12.09 -11.86
CA ILE A 85 -23.45 10.66 -11.65
C ILE A 85 -24.73 9.83 -11.85
N ILE A 86 -25.84 10.24 -11.24
CA ILE A 86 -27.13 9.54 -11.36
C ILE A 86 -27.60 9.50 -12.83
N CYS A 87 -27.48 10.60 -13.56
CA CYS A 87 -27.85 10.64 -14.98
C CYS A 87 -26.93 9.79 -15.87
N ALA A 88 -25.68 9.56 -15.47
CA ALA A 88 -24.74 8.72 -16.21
C ALA A 88 -24.83 7.23 -15.84
N ALA A 89 -25.42 6.90 -14.69
CA ALA A 89 -25.48 5.55 -14.16
C ALA A 89 -26.67 4.75 -14.73
N PRO A 90 -26.46 3.50 -15.17
CA PRO A 90 -27.55 2.64 -15.64
C PRO A 90 -28.41 2.06 -14.51
N ASP A 91 -27.86 1.96 -13.29
CA ASP A 91 -28.47 1.17 -12.21
C ASP A 91 -29.50 1.94 -11.36
N GLY A 92 -29.92 3.12 -11.82
CA GLY A 92 -30.91 3.94 -11.15
C GLY A 92 -30.37 4.79 -9.98
N ARG A 93 -31.23 5.69 -9.50
CA ARG A 93 -30.88 6.75 -8.54
C ARG A 93 -30.44 6.21 -7.19
N ASP A 94 -31.22 5.31 -6.59
CA ASP A 94 -31.00 4.89 -5.21
C ASP A 94 -29.75 4.03 -5.09
N ALA A 95 -29.54 3.09 -6.03
CA ALA A 95 -28.32 2.30 -6.08
C ALA A 95 -27.07 3.21 -6.24
N THR A 96 -27.18 4.26 -7.05
CA THR A 96 -26.09 5.23 -7.25
C THR A 96 -25.81 6.03 -5.97
N ARG A 97 -26.86 6.44 -5.24
CA ARG A 97 -26.71 7.14 -3.95
C ARG A 97 -26.08 6.28 -2.88
N THR A 98 -26.48 5.01 -2.79
CA THR A 98 -25.86 4.06 -1.86
C THR A 98 -24.36 3.92 -2.15
N ALA A 99 -23.99 3.76 -3.42
CA ALA A 99 -22.58 3.71 -3.82
C ALA A 99 -21.80 4.98 -3.48
N ILE A 100 -22.40 6.17 -3.63
CA ILE A 100 -21.76 7.45 -3.24
C ILE A 100 -21.52 7.48 -1.72
N ARG A 101 -22.51 7.09 -0.92
CA ARG A 101 -22.39 7.06 0.55
C ARG A 101 -21.29 6.11 1.04
N GLU A 102 -21.14 4.95 0.41
CA GLU A 102 -20.06 4.01 0.73
C GLU A 102 -18.67 4.62 0.49
N LEU A 103 -18.53 5.50 -0.52
CA LEU A 103 -17.25 6.16 -0.80
C LEU A 103 -16.93 7.29 0.19
N GLU A 104 -17.93 7.83 0.88
CA GLU A 104 -17.78 8.89 1.88
C GLU A 104 -17.46 8.34 3.29
N SER A 105 -17.68 7.04 3.53
CA SER A 105 -17.61 6.40 4.86
C SER A 105 -16.26 5.81 5.25
#